data_AF-A0A9W5TCI3-F1
#
_entry.id   AF-A0A9W5TCI3-F1
#
_cell.length_a   1.000
_cell.length_b   1.000
_cell.length_c   1.000
_cell.angle_alpha   90.00
_cell.angle_beta   90.00
_cell.angle_gamma   90.00
#
_symmetry.space_group_name_H-M   'P 1'
#
loop_
_entity.id
_entity.type
_entity.pdbx_description
1 polymer ?
#
loop_
_entity_poly.entity_id
_entity_poly.type
_entity_poly.pdbx_seq_one_letter_code
_entity_poly.pdbx_strand_id
1 'polypeptide(L)'
;MAKKTDFKKSELLQILASSTASLKEKNKAVKLLKKFDPNPKKHLDSSFQTSQATVSKYPSLQSFLCWRCDKIKQTMTKVKWESKEGLKIICTTCYTNLAQYLEVAKVRRLNNKF
;
A
#
# COMPACT_ATOMS: atom_id res chain seq x y z
N MET A 1 30.76 -17.57 -10.71
CA MET A 1 30.00 -16.43 -11.28
C MET A 1 28.56 -16.48 -10.78
N ALA A 2 28.21 -15.70 -9.74
CA ALA A 2 26.83 -15.62 -9.27
C ALA A 2 26.05 -14.71 -10.25
N LYS A 3 25.09 -15.28 -10.99
CA LYS A 3 24.17 -14.50 -11.84
C LYS A 3 23.48 -13.48 -10.93
N LYS A 4 23.82 -12.19 -11.07
CA LYS A 4 22.98 -11.09 -10.58
C LYS A 4 21.68 -11.17 -11.38
N THR A 5 20.71 -11.91 -10.87
CA THR A 5 19.36 -11.86 -11.40
C THR A 5 18.77 -10.53 -10.95
N ASP A 6 18.89 -9.52 -11.81
CA ASP A 6 18.21 -8.25 -11.65
C ASP A 6 16.72 -8.46 -11.92
N PHE A 7 16.02 -9.02 -10.94
CA PHE A 7 14.58 -9.20 -10.99
C PHE A 7 13.88 -7.86 -11.18
N LYS A 8 12.89 -7.78 -12.06
CA LYS A 8 12.03 -6.59 -12.14
C LYS A 8 11.03 -6.59 -10.98
N LYS A 9 10.61 -5.39 -10.56
CA LYS A 9 9.59 -5.24 -9.50
C LYS A 9 8.31 -6.02 -9.81
N SER A 10 7.87 -6.03 -11.07
CA SER A 10 6.70 -6.77 -11.55
C SER A 10 6.82 -8.29 -11.39
N GLU A 11 7.99 -8.87 -11.68
CA GLU A 11 8.24 -10.31 -11.56
C GLU A 11 8.17 -10.76 -10.10
N LEU A 12 8.74 -9.97 -9.19
CA LEU A 12 8.67 -10.24 -7.76
C LEU A 12 7.24 -10.18 -7.22
N LEU A 13 6.40 -9.29 -7.77
CA LEU A 13 4.97 -9.24 -7.42
C LEU A 13 4.21 -10.45 -7.95
N GLN A 14 4.54 -10.95 -9.15
CA GLN A 14 3.97 -12.18 -9.68
C GLN A 14 4.30 -13.39 -8.79
N ILE A 15 5.53 -13.47 -8.27
CA ILE A 15 5.92 -14.52 -7.31
C ILE A 15 5.06 -14.44 -6.03
N LEU A 16 4.76 -13.23 -5.54
CA LEU A 16 3.89 -13.05 -4.37
C LEU A 16 2.43 -13.44 -4.64
N ALA A 17 1.93 -13.18 -5.85
CA ALA A 17 0.58 -13.52 -6.26
C ALA A 17 0.42 -15.01 -6.60
N SER A 18 1.50 -15.69 -6.96
CA SER A 18 1.48 -17.10 -7.34
C SER A 18 1.05 -18.00 -6.17
N SER A 19 0.08 -18.88 -6.43
CA SER A 19 -0.37 -19.91 -5.50
C SER A 19 0.63 -21.07 -5.38
N THR A 20 1.43 -21.31 -6.42
CA THR A 20 2.41 -22.41 -6.47
C THR A 20 3.77 -22.02 -5.90
N ALA A 21 4.05 -20.73 -5.72
CA ALA A 21 5.30 -20.26 -5.13
C ALA A 21 5.40 -20.66 -3.64
N SER A 22 6.53 -21.27 -3.28
CA SER A 22 6.82 -21.69 -1.91
C SER A 22 6.95 -20.48 -0.97
N LEU A 23 6.76 -20.72 0.33
CA LEU A 23 6.94 -19.69 1.36
C LEU A 23 8.37 -19.08 1.32
N LYS A 24 9.38 -19.91 1.01
CA LYS A 24 10.78 -19.47 0.88
C LYS A 24 10.95 -18.48 -0.27
N GLU A 25 10.34 -18.74 -1.42
CA GLU A 25 10.37 -17.85 -2.58
C GLU A 25 9.62 -16.55 -2.31
N LYS A 26 8.44 -16.62 -1.69
CA LYS A 26 7.68 -15.42 -1.29
C LYS A 26 8.46 -14.54 -0.33
N ASN A 27 9.12 -15.13 0.67
CA ASN A 27 9.96 -14.39 1.61
C ASN A 27 11.19 -13.77 0.93
N LYS A 28 11.83 -14.46 -0.02
CA LYS A 28 12.92 -13.90 -0.83
C LYS A 28 12.41 -12.73 -1.69
N ALA A 29 11.25 -12.86 -2.32
CA ALA A 29 10.63 -11.81 -3.12
C ALA A 29 10.33 -10.56 -2.27
N VAL A 30 9.80 -10.71 -1.06
CA VAL A 30 9.61 -9.59 -0.13
C VAL A 30 10.93 -8.90 0.19
N LYS A 31 11.99 -9.66 0.50
CA LYS A 31 13.31 -9.07 0.81
C LYS A 31 13.88 -8.28 -0.38
N LEU A 32 13.70 -8.78 -1.60
CA LEU A 32 14.14 -8.08 -2.81
C LEU A 32 13.29 -6.83 -3.06
N LEU A 33 11.96 -6.92 -2.92
CA LEU A 33 11.05 -5.78 -3.09
C LEU A 33 11.32 -4.63 -2.10
N LYS A 34 11.84 -4.92 -0.90
CA LYS A 34 12.26 -3.89 0.06
C LYS A 34 13.46 -3.06 -0.41
N LYS A 35 14.24 -3.55 -1.37
CA LYS A 35 15.41 -2.85 -1.92
C LYS A 35 15.08 -1.88 -3.05
N PHE A 36 13.86 -1.95 -3.59
CA PHE A 36 13.43 -1.02 -4.63
C PHE A 36 13.10 0.32 -4.00
N ASP A 37 13.55 1.39 -4.65
CA ASP A 37 13.14 2.73 -4.27
C ASP A 37 11.63 2.87 -4.45
N PRO A 38 10.92 3.39 -3.44
CA PRO A 38 9.50 3.65 -3.54
C PRO A 38 9.26 4.80 -4.52
N ASN A 39 8.21 4.68 -5.33
CA ASN A 39 7.64 5.76 -6.13
C ASN A 39 6.23 6.13 -5.61
N PRO A 40 6.12 7.00 -4.58
CA PRO A 40 4.86 7.31 -3.95
C PRO A 40 3.89 8.04 -4.87
N LYS A 41 2.62 7.64 -4.86
CA LYS A 41 1.53 8.23 -5.66
C LYS A 41 0.61 9.04 -4.74
N LYS A 42 0.81 10.35 -4.74
CA LYS A 42 0.05 11.30 -3.90
C LYS A 42 -0.96 12.15 -4.68
N HIS A 43 -1.03 11.98 -6.00
CA HIS A 43 -1.87 12.81 -6.88
C HIS A 43 -3.37 12.68 -6.60
N LEU A 44 -3.79 11.61 -5.92
CA LEU A 44 -5.18 11.40 -5.49
C LEU A 44 -5.45 11.79 -4.02
N ASP A 45 -4.43 12.20 -3.26
CA ASP A 45 -4.57 12.46 -1.82
C ASP A 45 -5.63 13.53 -1.53
N SER A 46 -5.74 14.56 -2.37
CA SER A 46 -6.75 15.62 -2.23
C SER A 46 -8.19 15.16 -2.43
N SER A 47 -8.39 14.05 -3.15
CA SER A 47 -9.70 13.46 -3.40
C SER A 47 -10.10 12.37 -2.40
N PHE A 48 -9.21 12.05 -1.45
CA PHE A 48 -9.46 11.02 -0.46
C PHE A 48 -10.62 11.42 0.47
N GLN A 49 -11.53 10.48 0.72
CA GLN A 49 -12.55 10.57 1.77
C GLN A 49 -12.55 9.28 2.59
N THR A 50 -12.79 9.38 3.90
CA THR A 50 -12.86 8.20 4.78
C THR A 50 -14.02 7.26 4.42
N SER A 51 -15.13 7.80 3.92
CA SER A 51 -16.29 7.04 3.42
C SER A 51 -15.98 6.13 2.24
N GLN A 52 -14.92 6.43 1.47
CA GLN A 52 -14.47 5.64 0.31
C GLN A 52 -13.45 4.55 0.70
N ALA A 53 -13.11 4.45 1.99
CA ALA A 53 -12.09 3.54 2.47
C ALA A 53 -12.69 2.44 3.35
N THR A 54 -12.33 1.20 3.08
CA THR A 54 -12.72 0.04 3.89
C THR A 54 -11.49 -0.70 4.39
N VAL A 55 -11.42 -0.88 5.72
CA VAL A 55 -10.36 -1.66 6.36
C VAL A 55 -10.77 -3.14 6.34
N SER A 56 -10.09 -3.95 5.53
CA SER A 56 -10.31 -5.40 5.43
C SER A 56 -9.29 -6.17 6.27
N LYS A 57 -9.78 -7.02 7.18
CA LYS A 57 -8.97 -7.96 7.96
C LYS A 57 -8.97 -9.33 7.28
N TYR A 58 -7.82 -10.00 7.28
CA TYR A 58 -7.60 -11.30 6.66
C TYR A 58 -7.18 -12.33 7.72
N PRO A 59 -7.57 -13.60 7.58
CA PRO A 59 -7.25 -14.65 8.55
C PRO A 59 -5.76 -15.04 8.56
N SER A 60 -4.99 -14.64 7.54
CA SER A 60 -3.58 -14.96 7.40
C SER A 60 -2.77 -13.75 6.93
N LEU A 61 -1.46 -13.78 7.19
CA LEU A 61 -0.53 -12.73 6.80
C LEU A 61 -0.54 -12.52 5.28
N GLN A 62 -0.92 -11.32 4.84
CA GLN A 62 -0.96 -10.96 3.44
C GLN A 62 0.28 -10.19 3.05
N SER A 63 0.83 -10.46 1.86
CA SER A 63 1.87 -9.64 1.24
C SER A 63 1.27 -8.81 0.10
N PHE A 64 1.50 -7.50 0.08
CA PHE A 64 1.04 -6.65 -1.02
C PHE A 64 1.87 -5.37 -1.14
N LEU A 65 1.94 -4.82 -2.35
CA LEU A 65 2.54 -3.51 -2.60
C LEU A 65 1.50 -2.42 -2.32
N CYS A 66 1.78 -1.54 -1.37
CA CYS A 66 0.89 -0.40 -1.10
C CYS A 66 0.88 0.53 -2.32
N TRP A 67 -0.30 0.81 -2.89
CA TRP A 67 -0.40 1.68 -4.06
C TRP A 67 0.15 3.10 -3.81
N ARG A 68 -0.15 3.68 -2.64
CA ARG A 68 0.21 5.07 -2.30
C ARG A 68 1.68 5.27 -1.99
N CYS A 69 2.26 4.46 -1.10
CA CYS A 69 3.68 4.63 -0.72
C CYS A 69 4.64 3.74 -1.50
N ASP A 70 4.12 2.84 -2.34
CA ASP A 70 4.89 1.96 -3.23
C ASP A 70 5.89 1.04 -2.50
N LYS A 71 5.62 0.76 -1.22
CA LYS A 71 6.39 -0.15 -0.36
C LYS A 71 5.65 -1.47 -0.17
N ILE A 72 6.40 -2.57 -0.20
CA ILE A 72 5.90 -3.91 0.14
C ILE A 72 5.49 -3.96 1.61
N LYS A 73 4.32 -4.54 1.88
CA LYS A 73 3.74 -4.69 3.22
C LYS A 73 3.42 -6.16 3.47
N GLN A 74 3.68 -6.59 4.70
CA GLN A 74 3.24 -7.87 5.23
C GLN A 74 2.37 -7.57 6.44
N THR A 75 1.07 -7.86 6.33
CA THR A 75 0.10 -7.53 7.38
C THR A 75 -1.18 -8.33 7.17
N MET A 76 -1.94 -8.52 8.25
CA MET A 76 -3.28 -9.12 8.19
C MET A 76 -4.36 -8.11 7.83
N THR A 77 -4.02 -6.83 7.63
CA THR A 77 -4.99 -5.77 7.32
C THR A 77 -4.62 -5.02 6.05
N LYS A 78 -5.58 -4.85 5.13
CA LYS A 78 -5.43 -3.97 3.96
C LYS A 78 -6.52 -2.91 3.99
N VAL A 79 -6.25 -1.74 3.41
CA VAL A 79 -7.28 -0.73 3.20
C VAL A 79 -7.60 -0.67 1.71
N LYS A 80 -8.86 -0.94 1.38
CA LYS A 80 -9.44 -0.75 0.05
C LYS A 80 -9.90 0.70 -0.05
N TRP A 81 -9.46 1.42 -1.06
CA TRP A 81 -9.86 2.80 -1.31
C TRP A 81 -10.44 2.92 -2.71
N GLU A 82 -11.73 3.24 -2.78
CA GLU A 82 -12.41 3.54 -4.04
C GLU A 82 -12.07 4.97 -4.47
N SER A 83 -11.26 5.09 -5.53
CA SER A 83 -10.85 6.37 -6.09
C SER A 83 -11.47 6.59 -7.48
N LYS A 84 -11.39 7.81 -8.00
CA LYS A 84 -11.79 8.12 -9.38
C LYS A 84 -11.03 7.31 -10.44
N GLU A 85 -9.85 6.77 -10.10
CA GLU A 85 -9.04 5.91 -10.96
C GLU A 85 -9.25 4.41 -10.63
N GLY A 86 -10.35 4.07 -9.96
CA GLY A 86 -10.69 2.71 -9.52
C GLY A 86 -10.14 2.32 -8.15
N LEU A 87 -10.34 1.06 -7.79
CA LEU A 87 -9.95 0.49 -6.50
C LEU A 87 -8.43 0.50 -6.30
N LYS A 88 -7.98 1.12 -5.20
CA LYS A 88 -6.58 1.14 -4.76
C LYS A 88 -6.45 0.37 -3.45
N ILE A 89 -5.35 -0.36 -3.29
CA ILE A 89 -5.02 -1.04 -2.03
C ILE A 89 -3.88 -0.30 -1.34
N ILE A 90 -4.14 0.27 -0.17
CA ILE A 90 -3.16 1.02 0.61
C ILE A 90 -2.90 0.38 1.97
N CYS A 91 -1.76 0.72 2.58
CA CYS A 91 -1.42 0.26 3.92
C CYS A 91 -2.11 1.11 4.99
N THR A 92 -2.32 0.54 6.17
CA THR A 92 -2.94 1.21 7.31
C THR A 92 -2.25 2.54 7.64
N THR A 93 -0.91 2.61 7.63
CA THR A 93 -0.18 3.87 7.83
C THR A 93 -0.54 4.96 6.81
N CYS A 94 -0.70 4.59 5.53
CA CYS A 94 -1.08 5.56 4.50
C CYS A 94 -2.51 6.04 4.70
N TYR A 95 -3.41 5.13 5.07
CA TYR A 95 -4.79 5.46 5.43
C TYR A 95 -4.85 6.42 6.63
N THR A 96 -4.16 6.09 7.74
CA THR A 96 -4.12 6.93 8.94
C THR A 96 -3.60 8.32 8.63
N ASN A 97 -2.52 8.44 7.85
CA ASN A 97 -1.99 9.75 7.47
C ASN A 97 -3.02 10.56 6.67
N LEU A 98 -3.70 9.93 5.70
CA LEU A 98 -4.74 10.61 4.90
C LEU A 98 -5.92 11.05 5.76
N ALA A 99 -6.40 10.18 6.65
CA ALA A 99 -7.49 10.51 7.58
C ALA A 99 -7.12 11.67 8.51
N GLN A 100 -5.90 11.66 9.06
CA GLN A 100 -5.39 12.75 9.90
C GLN A 100 -5.31 14.08 9.15
N TYR A 101 -4.87 14.08 7.89
CA TYR A 101 -4.85 15.31 7.08
C TYR A 101 -6.26 15.91 6.90
N LEU A 102 -7.28 15.06 6.67
CA LEU A 102 -8.67 15.52 6.57
C LEU A 102 -9.16 16.11 7.89
N GLU A 103 -8.83 15.46 9.02
CA GLU A 103 -9.24 15.92 10.34
C GLU A 103 -8.60 17.26 10.70
N VAL A 104 -7.29 17.42 10.46
CA VAL A 104 -6.59 18.70 10.65
C VAL A 104 -7.19 19.80 9.75
N ALA A 105 -7.51 19.48 8.49
CA ALA A 105 -8.15 20.44 7.58
C ALA A 105 -9.55 20.86 8.08
N LYS A 106 -10.32 19.92 8.64
CA LYS A 106 -11.62 20.20 9.26
C LYS A 106 -11.47 21.13 10.47
N VAL A 107 -10.56 20.84 11.38
CA VAL A 107 -10.31 21.66 12.58
C VAL A 107 -9.87 23.08 12.19
N ARG A 108 -8.95 23.23 11.24
CA ARG A 108 -8.52 24.55 10.75
C ARG A 108 -9.68 25.39 10.20
N ARG A 109 -10.60 24.77 9.46
CA ARG A 109 -11.79 25.46 8.93
C ARG A 109 -12.77 25.87 10.02
N LEU A 110 -12.85 25.11 11.12
CA LEU A 110 -13.69 25.47 12.27
C LEU A 110 -13.07 26.63 13.05
N ASN A 111 -11.74 26.63 13.22
CA ASN A 111 -11.04 27.69 13.97
C ASN A 111 -10.91 29.01 13.19
N ASN A 112 -10.82 28.98 11.85
CA ASN A 112 -10.79 30.18 11.01
C ASN A 112 -12.18 30.82 10.77
N LYS A 113 -13.25 30.27 11.36
CA LYS A 113 -14.60 30.86 11.34
C LYS A 113 -14.86 31.77 12.55
N PHE A 114 -13.84 32.02 13.35
CA PHE A 114 -13.76 33.03 14.40
C PHE A 114 -12.70 34.05 14.02
#